data_AF-A0A349BBR5-F1
#
_entry.id   AF-A0A349BBR5-F1
#
_cell.length_a   1.000
_cell.length_b   1.000
_cell.length_c   1.000
_cell.angle_alpha   90.00
_cell.angle_beta   90.00
_cell.angle_gamma   90.00
#
_symmetry.space_group_name_H-M   'P 1'
#
loop_
_entity.id
_entity.type
_entity.pdbx_description
1 polymer ?
#
loop_
_entity_poly.entity_id
_entity_poly.type
_entity_poly.pdbx_seq_one_letter_code
_entity_poly.pdbx_strand_id
1 'polypeptide(L)' 'MFTASHNPAQYNGIKMTLAGAKPIGSDTGMDEIKRMILEDDLSPQGEPGTIDDIELLDAFADHVRSFIDTSALVPV' A
#
# COMPACT_ATOMS: atom_id res chain seq x y z
N MET A 1 2.24 0.76 3.11
CA MET A 1 1.17 1.06 4.09
C MET A 1 1.52 0.43 5.43
N PHE A 2 1.49 1.19 6.52
CA PHE A 2 1.73 0.68 7.87
C PHE A 2 0.41 0.24 8.52
N THR A 3 0.17 -1.06 8.59
CA THR A 3 -1.02 -1.65 9.20
C THR A 3 -0.87 -3.16 9.32
N ALA A 4 -1.37 -3.75 10.40
CA ALA A 4 -1.55 -5.19 10.55
C ALA A 4 -2.96 -5.66 10.16
N SER A 5 -3.67 -4.89 9.33
CA SER A 5 -5.01 -5.20 8.85
C SER A 5 -6.04 -5.30 9.99
N HIS A 6 -6.38 -6.51 10.44
CA HIS A 6 -7.38 -6.78 11.46
C HIS A 6 -6.77 -7.40 12.73
N ASN A 7 -5.43 -7.51 12.77
CA ASN A 7 -4.75 -8.10 13.92
C ASN A 7 -4.99 -7.26 15.18
N PRO A 8 -4.91 -7.89 16.38
CA PRO A 8 -4.97 -7.18 17.64
C PRO A 8 -3.99 -5.99 17.73
N ALA A 9 -4.32 -4.99 18.55
CA ALA A 9 -3.63 -3.70 18.61
C ALA A 9 -2.12 -3.79 18.92
N GLN A 10 -1.66 -4.88 19.56
CA GLN A 10 -0.23 -5.10 19.81
C GLN A 10 0.58 -5.42 18.55
N TYR A 11 -0.06 -5.72 17.42
CA TYR A 11 0.61 -6.04 16.16
C TYR A 11 0.60 -4.84 15.20
N ASN A 12 1.71 -4.68 14.48
CA ASN A 12 1.83 -3.78 13.35
C ASN A 12 2.50 -4.51 12.17
N GLY A 13 2.55 -3.89 11.00
CA GLY A 13 3.16 -4.46 9.82
C GLY A 13 3.28 -3.47 8.66
N ILE A 14 3.98 -3.88 7.62
CA ILE A 14 4.15 -3.11 6.39
C ILE A 14 3.53 -3.90 5.25
N LYS A 15 2.60 -3.29 4.52
CA LYS A 15 2.08 -3.80 3.24
C LYS A 15 2.75 -3.04 2.09
N MET A 16 3.32 -3.79 1.16
CA MET A 16 3.96 -3.29 -0.06
C MET A 16 3.24 -3.85 -1.29
N THR A 17 3.14 -3.03 -2.33
CA THR A 17 2.46 -3.37 -3.58
C THR A 17 3.28 -2.93 -4.77
N LEU A 18 3.20 -3.70 -5.86
CA LEU A 18 3.68 -3.32 -7.18
C LEU A 18 2.68 -2.35 -7.86
N ALA A 19 3.02 -1.91 -9.07
CA ALA A 19 2.16 -1.07 -9.90
C ALA A 19 0.74 -1.64 -10.05
N GLY A 20 -0.25 -0.76 -10.04
CA GLY A 20 -1.67 -1.14 -10.07
C GLY A 20 -2.16 -1.81 -8.79
N ALA A 21 -1.53 -1.50 -7.64
CA ALA A 21 -1.87 -2.04 -6.32
C ALA A 21 -1.81 -3.58 -6.21
N LYS A 22 -0.98 -4.23 -7.03
CA LYS A 22 -0.77 -5.68 -6.96
C LYS A 22 0.01 -6.04 -5.70
N PRO A 23 -0.42 -7.00 -4.87
CA PRO A 23 0.32 -7.38 -3.66
C PRO A 23 1.66 -8.02 -4.01
N ILE A 24 2.65 -7.84 -3.13
CA ILE A 24 3.91 -8.61 -3.16
C ILE A 24 3.72 -9.90 -2.35
N GLY A 25 3.81 -11.04 -3.02
CA GLY A 25 3.88 -12.39 -2.45
C GLY A 25 5.29 -12.98 -2.54
N SER A 26 5.44 -14.26 -2.17
CA SER A 26 6.74 -14.99 -2.16
C SER A 26 7.49 -14.87 -3.49
N ASP A 27 6.84 -15.26 -4.57
CA ASP A 27 7.39 -15.31 -5.95
C ASP A 27 7.43 -13.94 -6.65
N THR A 28 6.81 -12.92 -6.06
CA THR A 28 6.68 -11.58 -6.65
C THR A 28 7.49 -10.52 -5.91
N GLY A 29 8.38 -10.94 -5.00
CA GLY A 29 9.40 -10.08 -4.38
C GLY A 29 9.61 -10.30 -2.89
N MET A 30 8.73 -11.01 -2.19
CA MET A 30 8.89 -11.19 -0.73
C MET A 30 10.09 -12.07 -0.37
N ASP A 31 10.39 -13.10 -1.16
CA ASP A 31 11.56 -13.94 -0.93
C ASP A 31 12.88 -13.17 -1.15
N GLU A 32 12.89 -12.25 -2.10
CA GLU A 32 14.01 -11.36 -2.36
C GLU A 32 14.24 -10.37 -1.23
N ILE A 33 13.16 -9.72 -0.75
CA ILE A 33 13.22 -8.83 0.41
C ILE A 33 13.76 -9.60 1.63
N LYS A 34 13.29 -10.84 1.83
CA LYS A 34 13.78 -11.69 2.92
C LYS A 34 15.27 -12.02 2.76
N ARG A 35 15.73 -12.34 1.56
CA ARG A 35 17.15 -12.60 1.26
C ARG A 35 18.01 -11.38 1.60
N MET A 36 17.64 -10.20 1.09
CA MET A 36 18.38 -8.95 1.32
C MET A 36 18.55 -8.66 2.83
N ILE A 37 17.49 -8.85 3.62
CA ILE A 37 17.54 -8.65 5.08
C ILE A 37 18.47 -9.67 5.74
N LEU A 38 18.41 -10.94 5.35
CA LEU A 38 19.22 -12.01 5.95
C LEU A 38 20.71 -11.89 5.60
N GLU A 39 21.03 -11.30 4.45
CA GLU A 39 22.39 -11.11 3.95
C GLU A 39 22.99 -9.73 4.29
N ASP A 40 22.23 -8.86 4.99
CA ASP A 40 22.59 -7.46 5.28
C ASP A 40 22.90 -6.63 4.00
N ASP A 41 22.24 -6.97 2.89
CA ASP A 41 22.39 -6.31 1.59
C ASP A 41 21.40 -5.14 1.46
N LEU A 42 21.60 -4.11 2.29
CA LEU A 42 20.70 -2.96 2.42
C LEU A 42 21.37 -1.64 2.02
N SER A 43 22.50 -1.72 1.31
CA SER A 43 23.25 -0.53 0.88
C SER A 43 22.36 0.36 0.01
N PRO A 44 22.21 1.67 0.33
CA PRO A 44 21.43 2.59 -0.48
C PRO A 44 21.92 2.56 -1.92
N GLN A 45 21.01 2.37 -2.86
CA GLN A 45 21.30 2.42 -4.28
C GLN A 45 20.84 3.77 -4.83
N GLY A 46 21.77 4.62 -5.24
CA GLY A 46 21.49 5.90 -5.89
C GLY A 46 21.31 7.10 -4.95
N GLU A 47 20.87 8.21 -5.54
CA GLU A 47 20.67 9.49 -4.84
C GLU A 47 19.35 9.48 -4.04
N PRO A 48 19.30 10.14 -2.86
CA PRO A 48 18.08 10.30 -2.10
C PRO A 48 16.94 10.94 -2.92
N GLY A 49 15.73 10.43 -2.77
CA GLY A 49 14.52 11.01 -3.36
C GLY A 49 13.94 12.17 -2.56
N THR A 50 12.76 12.64 -2.98
CA THR A 50 11.96 13.63 -2.27
C THR A 50 10.79 12.97 -1.54
N ILE A 51 10.24 13.66 -0.53
CA ILE A 51 9.03 13.26 0.18
C ILE A 51 8.00 14.36 -0.06
N ASP A 52 6.83 13.96 -0.55
CA ASP A 52 5.69 14.85 -0.79
C ASP A 52 4.50 14.37 0.05
N ASP A 53 3.83 15.30 0.71
CA ASP A 53 2.58 15.05 1.44
C ASP A 53 1.39 15.40 0.53
N ILE A 54 0.52 14.42 0.27
CA ILE A 54 -0.61 14.56 -0.66
C ILE A 54 -1.90 14.12 0.03
N GLU A 55 -2.89 15.02 0.08
CA GLU A 55 -4.24 14.72 0.53
C GLU A 55 -5.02 13.97 -0.56
N LEU A 56 -5.32 12.70 -0.32
CA LEU A 56 -5.97 11.81 -1.31
C LEU A 56 -7.43 11.45 -0.98
N LEU A 57 -7.95 11.88 0.18
CA LEU A 57 -9.25 11.42 0.67
C LEU A 57 -10.40 11.79 -0.29
N ASP A 58 -10.46 13.06 -0.71
CA ASP A 58 -11.52 13.54 -1.61
C ASP A 58 -11.42 12.87 -3.00
N ALA A 59 -10.21 12.79 -3.56
CA ALA A 59 -9.97 12.14 -4.84
C ALA A 59 -10.31 10.63 -4.81
N PHE A 60 -10.01 9.95 -3.70
CA PHE A 60 -10.40 8.57 -3.49
C PHE A 60 -11.92 8.41 -3.40
N ALA A 61 -12.60 9.29 -2.66
CA ALA A 61 -14.06 9.29 -2.55
C ALA A 61 -14.74 9.57 -3.90
N ASP A 62 -14.23 10.48 -4.71
CA ASP A 62 -14.68 10.73 -6.08
C ASP A 62 -14.55 9.47 -6.94
N HIS A 63 -13.39 8.82 -6.91
CA HIS A 63 -13.13 7.61 -7.68
C HIS A 63 -14.06 6.46 -7.30
N VAL A 64 -14.24 6.19 -5.99
CA VAL A 64 -15.13 5.11 -5.53
C VAL A 64 -16.58 5.38 -5.93
N ARG A 65 -17.03 6.64 -5.84
CA ARG A 65 -18.39 7.03 -6.24
C ARG A 65 -18.63 6.86 -7.74
N SER A 66 -17.58 6.92 -8.58
CA SER A 66 -17.72 6.71 -10.02
C SER A 66 -18.03 5.27 -10.41
N PHE A 67 -17.97 4.31 -9.47
CA PHE A 67 -18.31 2.91 -9.76
C PHE A 67 -19.81 2.65 -9.87
N ILE A 68 -20.63 3.57 -9.38
CA ILE A 68 -22.09 3.42 -9.32
C ILE A 68 -22.82 4.68 -9.77
N ASP A 69 -24.10 4.54 -10.11
CA ASP A 69 -24.99 5.69 -10.21
C ASP A 69 -25.41 6.15 -8.81
N THR A 70 -24.77 7.21 -8.31
CA THR A 70 -25.06 7.75 -6.99
C THR A 70 -26.47 8.36 -6.89
N SER A 71 -27.12 8.70 -8.00
CA SER A 71 -28.51 9.21 -7.98
C SER A 71 -29.53 8.13 -7.62
N ALA A 72 -29.17 6.85 -7.78
CA ALA A 72 -29.98 5.71 -7.36
C ALA A 72 -29.94 5.47 -5.85
N LEU A 73 -29.05 6.13 -5.10
CA LEU A 73 -28.97 6.05 -3.64
C LEU A 73 -30.02 6.96 -2.98
N VAL A 74 -31.29 6.57 -3.09
CA VAL A 74 -32.40 7.23 -2.39
C VAL A 74 -32.61 6.62 -1.00
N PRO A 75 -33.02 7.39 0.02
CA PRO A 75 -33.42 6.85 1.32
C PRO A 75 -34.52 5.80 1.15
N VAL A 76 -34.45 4.75 1.98
CA VAL A 76 -35.47 3.68 2.03
C VAL A 76 -36.72 4.16 2.75
#